data_AF-A0A2Z3HT18-F1
#
_entry.id   AF-A0A2Z3HT18-F1
#
_cell.length_a   1.000
_cell.length_b   1.000
_cell.length_c   1.000
_cell.angle_alpha   90.00
_cell.angle_beta   90.00
_cell.angle_gamma   90.00
#
_symmetry.space_group_name_H-M   'P 1'
#
loop_
_entity.id
_entity.type
_entity.pdbx_description
1 polymer ?
#
loop_
_entity_poly.entity_id
_entity_poly.type
_entity_poly.pdbx_seq_one_letter_code
_entity_poly.pdbx_strand_id
1 'polypeptide(L)'
;MSRNLRLALLVTDLAFLAYWIVSLASLAGLFPLPASLMFADYDNPIVFAWNWSFLPLDLAFSFTGLLAVAAARRGDPRWRGLALLSLAFTMAAGGMAVAFWAIRGEFDPAWFLPNLALVLWPLAFLPGLLGAGPHSSIPESR
;
A
#
# COMPACT_ATOMS: atom_id res chain seq x y z
N MET A 1 -10.74 15.35 -1.49
CA MET A 1 -10.04 14.35 -0.66
C MET A 1 -9.98 14.84 0.78
N SER A 2 -10.29 13.99 1.77
CA SER A 2 -10.17 14.37 3.18
C SER A 2 -8.71 14.51 3.61
N ARG A 3 -8.45 15.30 4.66
CA ARG A 3 -7.08 15.49 5.19
C ARG A 3 -6.45 14.17 5.64
N ASN A 4 -7.24 13.31 6.29
CA ASN A 4 -6.78 12.04 6.84
C ASN A 4 -6.43 11.05 5.73
N LEU A 5 -7.26 10.93 4.69
CA LEU A 5 -6.95 10.08 3.53
C LEU A 5 -5.68 10.54 2.84
N ARG A 6 -5.54 11.86 2.63
CA ARG A 6 -4.32 12.43 2.03
C ARG A 6 -3.07 12.08 2.85
N LEU A 7 -3.15 12.19 4.18
CA LEU A 7 -2.04 11.89 5.06
C LEU A 7 -1.70 10.40 5.04
N ALA A 8 -2.71 9.52 5.11
CA ALA A 8 -2.52 8.08 5.07
C ALA A 8 -1.83 7.62 3.77
N LEU A 9 -2.26 8.14 2.62
CA LEU A 9 -1.61 7.88 1.32
C LEU A 9 -0.17 8.38 1.34
N LEU A 10 0.07 9.66 1.66
CA LEU A 10 1.42 10.22 1.64
C LEU A 10 2.40 9.48 2.58
N VAL A 11 1.98 9.15 3.79
CA VAL A 11 2.84 8.44 4.74
C VAL A 11 3.15 7.02 4.23
N THR A 12 2.12 6.28 3.80
CA THR A 12 2.28 4.90 3.31
C THR A 12 3.14 4.86 2.04
N ASP A 13 2.78 5.66 1.04
CA ASP A 13 3.41 5.64 -0.28
C ASP A 13 4.87 6.08 -0.19
N LEU A 14 5.17 7.14 0.56
CA LEU A 14 6.56 7.60 0.72
C LEU A 14 7.40 6.62 1.55
N ALA A 15 6.80 5.97 2.56
CA ALA A 15 7.49 4.94 3.34
C ALA A 15 7.84 3.73 2.46
N PHE A 16 6.94 3.29 1.58
CA PHE A 16 7.19 2.17 0.68
C PHE A 16 8.21 2.50 -0.41
N LEU A 17 8.15 3.70 -0.97
CA LEU A 17 9.20 4.16 -1.90
C LEU A 17 10.56 4.20 -1.21
N ALA A 18 10.63 4.72 0.03
CA ALA A 18 11.87 4.72 0.81
C ALA A 18 12.35 3.29 1.10
N TYR A 19 11.46 2.39 1.52
CA TYR A 19 11.77 0.97 1.74
C TYR A 19 12.37 0.32 0.50
N TRP A 20 11.73 0.46 -0.67
CA TRP A 20 12.24 -0.14 -1.90
C TRP A 20 13.54 0.49 -2.39
N ILE A 21 13.74 1.79 -2.21
CA ILE A 21 15.03 2.45 -2.49
C ILE A 21 16.13 1.85 -1.61
N VAL A 22 15.88 1.68 -0.31
CA VAL A 22 16.84 1.07 0.63
C VAL A 22 17.13 -0.38 0.26
N SER A 23 16.09 -1.18 -0.04
CA SER A 23 16.21 -2.59 -0.43
C SER A 23 17.00 -2.76 -1.73
N LEU A 24 16.72 -1.93 -2.75
CA LEU A 24 17.46 -1.92 -4.01
C LEU A 24 18.91 -1.48 -3.82
N ALA A 25 19.16 -0.46 -3.00
CA ALA A 25 20.51 0.01 -2.72
C ALA A 25 21.34 -1.06 -1.99
N SER A 26 20.74 -1.77 -1.04
CA SER A 26 21.38 -2.89 -0.37
C SER A 26 21.65 -4.05 -1.33
N LEU A 27 20.69 -4.41 -2.19
CA LEU A 27 20.88 -5.44 -3.22
C LEU A 27 21.99 -5.07 -4.22
N ALA A 28 22.11 -3.79 -4.57
CA ALA A 28 23.18 -3.27 -5.43
C ALA A 28 24.57 -3.23 -4.74
N GLY A 29 24.66 -3.64 -3.48
CA GLY A 29 25.91 -3.68 -2.73
C GLY A 29 26.39 -2.32 -2.24
N LEU A 30 25.53 -1.29 -2.23
CA LEU A 30 25.90 0.03 -1.72
C LEU A 30 26.12 0.02 -0.20
N PHE A 31 25.36 -0.81 0.52
CA PHE A 31 25.57 -1.08 1.95
C PHE A 31 24.92 -2.42 2.35
N PRO A 32 25.47 -3.12 3.35
CA PRO A 32 24.84 -4.32 3.88
C PRO A 32 23.67 -3.95 4.81
N LEU A 33 22.55 -4.63 4.68
CA LEU A 33 21.50 -4.61 5.71
C LEU A 33 21.83 -5.66 6.78
N PRO A 34 21.78 -5.31 8.08
CA PRO A 34 21.99 -6.26 9.14
C PRO A 34 20.87 -7.31 9.15
N ALA A 35 21.22 -8.58 9.39
CA ALA A 35 20.27 -9.70 9.38
C ALA A 35 19.09 -9.50 10.36
N SER A 36 19.30 -8.79 11.47
CA SER A 36 18.25 -8.46 12.43
C SER A 36 17.15 -7.54 11.90
N LEU A 37 17.38 -6.86 10.78
CA LEU A 37 16.39 -6.03 10.09
C LEU A 37 15.72 -6.77 8.94
N MET A 38 16.09 -8.02 8.67
CA MET A 38 15.54 -8.80 7.56
C MET A 38 14.33 -9.63 8.02
N PHE A 39 13.50 -10.03 7.05
CA PHE A 39 12.38 -10.93 7.31
C PHE A 39 12.86 -12.37 7.54
N ALA A 40 12.00 -13.20 8.13
CA ALA A 40 12.29 -14.60 8.39
C ALA A 40 12.68 -15.34 7.08
N ASP A 41 13.72 -16.16 7.14
CA ASP A 41 14.28 -16.91 6.00
C ASP A 41 14.63 -16.04 4.78
N TYR A 42 15.14 -14.81 4.98
CA TYR A 42 15.47 -13.91 3.86
C TYR A 42 16.55 -14.45 2.90
N ASP A 43 17.35 -15.40 3.35
CA ASP A 43 18.38 -16.10 2.58
C ASP A 43 17.81 -17.27 1.76
N ASN A 44 16.59 -17.73 2.07
CA ASN A 44 15.90 -18.72 1.27
C ASN A 44 15.48 -18.10 -0.08
N PRO A 45 15.95 -18.63 -1.22
CA PRO A 45 15.70 -18.03 -2.53
C PRO A 45 14.22 -17.95 -2.90
N ILE A 46 13.38 -18.86 -2.38
CA ILE A 46 11.93 -18.85 -2.61
C ILE A 46 11.28 -17.72 -1.83
N VAL A 47 11.63 -17.54 -0.54
CA VAL A 47 11.08 -16.48 0.30
C VAL A 47 11.57 -15.10 -0.18
N PHE A 48 12.84 -15.02 -0.59
CA PHE A 48 13.38 -13.86 -1.27
C PHE A 48 12.58 -13.52 -2.52
N ALA A 49 12.41 -14.45 -3.47
CA ALA A 49 11.66 -14.21 -4.70
C ALA A 49 10.19 -13.83 -4.43
N TRP A 50 9.56 -14.47 -3.44
CA TRP A 50 8.22 -14.14 -2.98
C TRP A 50 8.14 -12.68 -2.48
N ASN A 51 9.04 -12.25 -1.60
CA ASN A 51 9.07 -10.87 -1.10
C ASN A 51 9.33 -9.87 -2.23
N TRP A 52 10.25 -10.19 -3.15
CA TRP A 52 10.55 -9.34 -4.31
C TRP A 52 9.42 -9.26 -5.33
N SER A 53 8.50 -10.22 -5.35
CA SER A 53 7.29 -10.16 -6.18
C SER A 53 6.33 -9.04 -5.77
N PHE A 54 6.46 -8.48 -4.55
CA PHE A 54 5.66 -7.34 -4.10
C PHE A 54 6.12 -6.01 -4.70
N LEU A 55 7.38 -5.87 -5.12
CA LEU A 55 7.90 -4.62 -5.70
C LEU A 55 6.97 -3.98 -6.74
N PRO A 56 6.51 -4.69 -7.80
CA PRO A 56 5.59 -4.10 -8.78
C PRO A 56 4.25 -3.66 -8.16
N LEU A 57 3.71 -4.42 -7.20
CA LEU A 57 2.45 -4.09 -6.52
C LEU A 57 2.60 -2.88 -5.59
N ASP A 58 3.71 -2.83 -4.86
CA ASP A 58 4.01 -1.75 -3.92
C ASP A 58 4.25 -0.42 -4.62
N LEU A 59 4.98 -0.47 -5.74
CA LEU A 59 5.12 0.67 -6.63
C LEU A 59 3.77 1.07 -7.23
N ALA A 60 2.93 0.11 -7.64
CA ALA A 60 1.62 0.41 -8.19
C ALA A 60 0.72 1.14 -7.19
N PHE A 61 0.63 0.69 -5.93
CA PHE A 61 -0.18 1.40 -4.94
C PHE A 61 0.42 2.77 -4.58
N SER A 62 1.76 2.87 -4.50
CA SER A 62 2.44 4.12 -4.16
C SER A 62 2.24 5.16 -5.25
N PHE A 63 2.41 4.79 -6.52
CA PHE A 63 2.21 5.72 -7.63
C PHE A 63 0.74 6.11 -7.78
N THR A 64 -0.19 5.16 -7.69
CA THR A 64 -1.63 5.50 -7.77
C THR A 64 -2.07 6.37 -6.60
N GLY A 65 -1.54 6.17 -5.40
CA GLY A 65 -1.81 6.99 -4.22
C GLY A 65 -1.28 8.42 -4.35
N LEU A 66 -0.02 8.58 -4.75
CA LEU A 66 0.58 9.90 -5.03
C LEU A 66 -0.13 10.63 -6.17
N LEU A 67 -0.50 9.92 -7.24
CA LEU A 67 -1.29 10.48 -8.34
C LEU A 67 -2.68 10.90 -7.87
N ALA A 68 -3.32 10.14 -6.98
CA ALA A 68 -4.59 10.54 -6.37
C ALA A 68 -4.45 11.84 -5.59
N VAL A 69 -3.38 12.00 -4.79
CA VAL A 69 -3.11 13.24 -4.05
C VAL A 69 -2.87 14.41 -5.01
N ALA A 70 -2.08 14.21 -6.06
CA ALA A 70 -1.79 15.24 -7.06
C ALA A 70 -3.04 15.63 -7.88
N ALA A 71 -3.88 14.67 -8.26
CA ALA A 71 -5.16 14.92 -8.93
C ALA A 71 -6.12 15.70 -8.01
N ALA A 72 -6.24 15.29 -6.74
CA ALA A 72 -7.11 15.96 -5.78
C ALA A 72 -6.71 17.43 -5.53
N ARG A 73 -5.40 17.73 -5.46
CA ARG A 73 -4.89 19.11 -5.32
C ARG A 73 -5.24 20.00 -6.52
N ARG A 74 -5.38 19.41 -7.71
CA ARG A 74 -5.76 20.09 -8.95
C ARG A 74 -7.27 20.16 -9.17
N GLY A 75 -8.07 19.63 -8.24
CA GLY A 75 -9.52 19.53 -8.41
C GLY A 75 -9.98 18.49 -9.43
N ASP A 76 -9.08 17.60 -9.90
CA ASP A 76 -9.40 16.61 -10.93
C ASP A 76 -10.20 15.44 -10.33
N PRO A 77 -11.44 15.18 -10.77
CA PRO A 77 -12.34 14.18 -10.17
C PRO A 77 -11.80 12.74 -10.26
N ARG A 78 -10.84 12.46 -11.16
CA ARG A 78 -10.20 11.14 -11.28
C ARG A 78 -9.43 10.73 -10.02
N TRP A 79 -9.14 11.66 -9.11
CA TRP A 79 -8.47 11.38 -7.83
C TRP A 79 -9.14 10.25 -7.05
N ARG A 80 -10.47 10.12 -7.14
CA ARG A 80 -11.25 9.13 -6.40
C ARG A 80 -10.99 7.71 -6.89
N GLY A 81 -10.96 7.51 -8.22
CA GLY A 81 -10.62 6.22 -8.83
C GLY A 81 -9.18 5.82 -8.55
N LEU A 82 -8.25 6.78 -8.65
CA LEU A 82 -6.84 6.56 -8.30
C LEU A 82 -6.66 6.17 -6.83
N ALA A 83 -7.38 6.81 -5.91
CA ALA A 83 -7.37 6.43 -4.50
C ALA A 83 -7.92 5.02 -4.30
N LEU A 84 -9.05 4.67 -4.92
CA LEU A 84 -9.62 3.31 -4.81
C LEU A 84 -8.64 2.23 -5.29
N LEU A 85 -7.96 2.45 -6.42
CA LEU A 85 -6.91 1.54 -6.91
C LEU A 85 -5.77 1.41 -5.92
N SER A 86 -5.27 2.53 -5.40
CA SER A 86 -4.21 2.55 -4.38
C SER A 86 -4.61 1.75 -3.14
N LEU A 87 -5.80 2.01 -2.57
CA LEU A 87 -6.30 1.30 -1.39
C LEU A 87 -6.43 -0.20 -1.64
N ALA A 88 -6.96 -0.61 -2.79
CA ALA A 88 -7.11 -2.02 -3.14
C ALA A 88 -5.76 -2.73 -3.26
N PHE A 89 -4.77 -2.10 -3.92
CA PHE A 89 -3.42 -2.65 -4.04
C PHE A 89 -2.68 -2.68 -2.70
N THR A 90 -2.82 -1.66 -1.85
CA THR A 90 -2.27 -1.64 -0.49
C THR A 90 -2.83 -2.79 0.35
N MET A 91 -4.15 -3.01 0.31
CA MET A 91 -4.78 -4.14 1.00
C MET A 91 -4.32 -5.49 0.44
N ALA A 92 -4.17 -5.61 -0.87
CA ALA A 92 -3.69 -6.83 -1.50
C ALA A 92 -2.25 -7.16 -1.07
N ALA A 93 -1.36 -6.17 -1.07
CA ALA A 93 0.02 -6.33 -0.62
C ALA A 93 0.08 -6.78 0.86
N GLY A 94 -0.55 -6.00 1.75
CA GLY A 94 -0.60 -6.35 3.19
C GLY A 94 -1.27 -7.70 3.44
N GLY A 95 -2.38 -7.98 2.76
CA GLY A 95 -3.17 -9.19 2.93
C GLY A 95 -2.42 -10.44 2.49
N MET A 96 -1.72 -10.39 1.35
CA MET A 96 -0.89 -11.51 0.90
C MET A 96 0.27 -11.77 1.86
N ALA A 97 0.93 -10.73 2.37
CA ALA A 97 2.00 -10.88 3.34
C ALA A 97 1.51 -11.45 4.69
N VAL A 98 0.43 -10.89 5.24
CA VAL A 98 -0.21 -11.39 6.48
C VAL A 98 -0.63 -12.85 6.32
N ALA A 99 -1.27 -13.20 5.20
CA ALA A 99 -1.70 -14.58 4.96
C ALA A 99 -0.51 -15.53 4.86
N PHE A 100 0.54 -15.16 4.11
CA PHE A 100 1.75 -15.97 3.99
C PHE A 100 2.40 -16.24 5.35
N TRP A 101 2.63 -15.20 6.14
CA TRP A 101 3.27 -15.35 7.45
C TRP A 101 2.39 -16.11 8.45
N ALA A 102 1.08 -15.86 8.45
CA ALA A 102 0.14 -16.60 9.30
C ALA A 102 0.09 -18.10 8.96
N ILE A 103 0.10 -18.47 7.67
CA ILE A 103 0.16 -19.88 7.22
C ILE A 103 1.44 -20.55 7.69
N ARG A 104 2.56 -19.81 7.69
CA ARG A 104 3.85 -20.28 8.15
C ARG A 104 3.99 -20.32 9.68
N GLY A 105 3.05 -19.74 10.42
CA GLY A 105 3.14 -19.61 11.88
C GLY A 105 4.16 -18.56 12.34
N GLU A 106 4.58 -17.65 11.46
CA GLU A 106 5.56 -16.60 11.75
C GLU A 106 4.86 -15.29 12.07
N PHE A 107 5.12 -14.74 13.26
CA PHE A 107 4.43 -13.55 13.77
C PHE A 107 5.39 -12.51 14.34
N ASP A 108 6.60 -12.39 13.77
CA ASP A 108 7.51 -11.30 14.13
C ASP A 108 6.78 -9.96 14.01
N PRO A 109 6.58 -9.22 15.13
CA PRO A 109 5.83 -7.98 15.11
C PRO A 109 6.41 -6.93 14.16
N ALA A 110 7.73 -6.93 13.94
CA ALA A 110 8.41 -5.97 13.07
C ALA A 110 7.97 -6.11 11.60
N TRP A 111 7.52 -7.30 11.20
CA TRP A 111 7.07 -7.60 9.83
C TRP A 111 5.56 -7.81 9.75
N PHE A 112 4.96 -8.46 10.75
CA PHE A 112 3.55 -8.78 10.73
C PHE A 112 2.66 -7.54 10.92
N LEU A 113 2.98 -6.68 11.89
CA LEU A 113 2.13 -5.52 12.22
C LEU A 113 2.08 -4.46 11.12
N PRO A 114 3.20 -4.08 10.47
CA PRO A 114 3.14 -3.15 9.35
C PRO A 114 2.26 -3.70 8.21
N ASN A 115 2.42 -4.96 7.85
CA ASN A 115 1.60 -5.59 6.80
C ASN A 115 0.11 -5.67 7.19
N LEU A 116 -0.20 -5.96 8.45
CA LEU A 116 -1.57 -5.92 8.95
C LEU A 116 -2.15 -4.50 8.89
N ALA A 117 -1.37 -3.47 9.22
CA ALA A 117 -1.83 -2.09 9.12
C ALA A 117 -2.23 -1.71 7.68
N LEU A 118 -1.53 -2.22 6.67
CA LEU A 118 -1.88 -2.03 5.25
C LEU A 118 -3.22 -2.64 4.85
N VAL A 119 -3.70 -3.66 5.57
CA VAL A 119 -5.05 -4.18 5.39
C VAL A 119 -6.07 -3.30 6.09
N LEU A 120 -5.77 -2.86 7.32
CA LEU A 120 -6.74 -2.23 8.21
C LEU A 120 -7.03 -0.77 7.86
N TRP A 121 -6.00 0.04 7.61
CA TRP A 121 -6.22 1.47 7.41
C TRP A 121 -7.05 1.78 6.15
N PRO A 122 -6.89 1.09 4.99
CA PRO A 122 -7.69 1.38 3.80
C PRO A 122 -9.19 1.13 4.03
N LEU A 123 -9.54 0.10 4.83
CA LEU A 123 -10.93 -0.25 5.14
C LEU A 123 -11.68 0.93 5.79
N ALA A 124 -11.01 1.76 6.58
CA ALA A 124 -11.61 2.93 7.22
C ALA A 124 -12.06 4.01 6.21
N PHE A 125 -11.50 4.03 5.00
CA PHE A 125 -11.78 5.04 3.98
C PHE A 125 -12.66 4.52 2.83
N LEU A 126 -12.80 3.21 2.66
CA LEU A 126 -13.59 2.61 1.58
C LEU A 126 -15.06 3.08 1.55
N PRO A 127 -15.83 3.13 2.66
CA PRO A 127 -17.22 3.55 2.61
C PRO A 127 -17.38 4.97 2.04
N GLY A 128 -16.51 5.90 2.46
CA GLY A 128 -16.50 7.27 1.94
C GLY A 128 -16.06 7.36 0.47
N LEU A 129 -15.22 6.43 0.00
CA LEU A 129 -14.73 6.33 -1.39
C LEU A 129 -15.66 5.53 -2.32
N LEU A 130 -16.62 4.78 -1.79
CA LEU A 130 -17.65 4.10 -2.58
C LEU A 130 -18.99 4.87 -2.58
N GLY A 131 -19.36 5.53 -1.47
CA GLY A 131 -20.68 6.17 -1.33
C GLY A 131 -20.91 7.50 -2.07
N ALA A 132 -19.87 8.17 -2.55
CA ALA A 132 -19.98 9.46 -3.27
C ALA A 132 -19.98 9.26 -4.80
N GLY A 133 -20.85 8.38 -5.30
CA GLY A 133 -21.17 8.26 -6.72
C GLY A 133 -22.15 9.35 -7.19
N PRO A 134 -22.26 9.63 -8.51
CA PRO A 134 -23.01 10.78 -9.06
C PRO A 134 -24.55 10.69 -9.00
N HIS A 135 -25.15 9.68 -8.37
CA HIS A 135 -26.60 9.46 -8.42
C HIS A 135 -27.33 9.97 -7.16
N SER A 136 -27.21 11.26 -6.89
CA SER A 136 -28.09 11.95 -5.92
C SER A 136 -28.66 13.24 -6.48
N SER A 137 -29.08 13.24 -7.76
CA SER A 137 -30.02 14.21 -8.33
C SER A 137 -30.36 13.87 -9.79
N ILE A 138 -31.24 12.89 -10.02
CA ILE A 138 -32.16 13.00 -11.15
C ILE A 138 -33.44 13.57 -10.51
N PRO A 139 -33.80 14.83 -10.72
CA PRO A 139 -35.15 15.27 -10.41
C PRO A 139 -36.07 14.52 -11.37
N GLU A 140 -37.00 13.71 -10.84
CA GLU A 140 -38.15 13.27 -11.62
C GLU A 140 -38.90 14.52 -12.07
N SER A 141 -38.70 14.91 -13.33
CA SER A 141 -39.56 15.88 -13.99
C SER A 141 -40.92 15.22 -14.19
N ARG A 142 -41.92 15.88 -13.59
CA ARG A 142 -43.37 15.66 -13.73
C ARG A 142 -43.82 15.42 -15.16
#